data_AF-A0A173V7I5-F1
#
_entry.id   AF-A0A173V7I5-F1
#
_cell.length_a   1.000
_cell.length_b   1.000
_cell.length_c   1.000
_cell.angle_alpha   90.00
_cell.angle_beta   90.00
_cell.angle_gamma   90.00
#
_symmetry.space_group_name_H-M   'P 1'
#
loop_
_entity.id
_entity.type
_entity.pdbx_description
1 polymer ?
#
loop_
_entity_poly.entity_id
_entity_poly.type
_entity_poly.pdbx_seq_one_letter_code
_entity_poly.pdbx_strand_id
1 'polypeptide(L)'
;MLAALQTIENPALHLAVHMSMILSLREGEILGLQPSDLDFDAADGRGTISVSKTMQRANKDALEKLDPNQVYHTFPDRREGSKSSLILKKPKTKKSNRVLYMTKPLKEELLAWLEKLKQDEQNAPEKYSNCGQLFRLPDGLPIAPELLTKWYRLWRAEHPEFEQIVFHGLRHSSATYQLLQSDGDFKSVQGNTGHATAAVLMDTYAHTQDKPRLELTEKIEANFYSQDLTPAAPQPW
;
A
#
# COMPACT_ATOMS: atom_id res chain seq x y z
N MET A 1 -15.40 5.59 2.38
CA MET A 1 -13.96 5.39 2.69
C MET A 1 -13.32 6.65 3.29
N LEU A 2 -13.41 7.83 2.68
CA LEU A 2 -12.87 9.06 3.30
C LEU A 2 -13.50 9.38 4.66
N ALA A 3 -14.83 9.28 4.79
CA ALA A 3 -15.53 9.48 6.06
C ALA A 3 -15.01 8.54 7.16
N ALA A 4 -14.76 7.27 6.83
CA ALA A 4 -14.19 6.29 7.75
C ALA A 4 -12.75 6.63 8.15
N LEU A 5 -11.92 7.08 7.21
CA LEU A 5 -10.56 7.52 7.51
C LEU A 5 -10.57 8.68 8.53
N GLN A 6 -11.48 9.64 8.36
CA GLN A 6 -11.60 10.81 9.23
C GLN A 6 -12.05 10.49 10.67
N THR A 7 -12.62 9.31 10.95
CA THR A 7 -12.96 8.91 12.33
C THR A 7 -11.81 8.21 13.06
N ILE A 8 -10.69 7.91 12.39
CA ILE A 8 -9.56 7.23 13.03
C ILE A 8 -8.73 8.25 13.83
N GLU A 9 -8.86 8.20 15.15
CA GLU A 9 -8.13 9.11 16.04
C GLU A 9 -6.67 8.70 16.29
N ASN A 10 -6.37 7.40 16.25
CA ASN A 10 -5.00 6.92 16.43
C ASN A 10 -4.15 7.32 15.20
N PRO A 11 -3.15 8.22 15.33
CA PRO A 11 -2.47 8.76 14.17
C PRO A 11 -1.65 7.73 13.37
N ALA A 12 -1.09 6.72 14.05
CA ALA A 12 -0.36 5.65 13.39
C ALA A 12 -1.33 4.74 12.60
N LEU A 13 -2.51 4.46 13.15
CA LEU A 13 -3.53 3.70 12.43
C LEU A 13 -4.09 4.52 11.25
N HIS A 14 -4.36 5.80 11.46
CA HIS A 14 -4.88 6.72 10.43
C HIS A 14 -3.93 6.73 9.23
N LEU A 15 -2.65 7.04 9.45
CA LEU A 15 -1.65 7.07 8.40
C LEU A 15 -1.52 5.72 7.69
N ALA A 16 -1.52 4.60 8.42
CA ALA A 16 -1.45 3.28 7.82
C ALA A 16 -2.67 2.95 6.94
N VAL A 17 -3.89 3.32 7.37
CA VAL A 17 -5.11 3.15 6.57
C VAL A 17 -5.07 4.08 5.35
N HIS A 18 -4.65 5.33 5.51
CA HIS A 18 -4.51 6.28 4.40
C HIS A 18 -3.54 5.77 3.34
N MET A 19 -2.36 5.30 3.75
CA MET A 19 -1.36 4.71 2.85
C MET A 19 -1.90 3.45 2.15
N SER A 20 -2.58 2.56 2.87
CA SER A 20 -3.19 1.36 2.28
C SER A 20 -4.22 1.73 1.21
N MET A 21 -5.07 2.72 1.50
CA MET A 21 -6.14 3.18 0.62
C MET A 21 -5.64 3.89 -0.64
N ILE A 22 -4.60 4.70 -0.54
CA ILE A 22 -4.08 5.49 -1.66
C ILE A 22 -3.07 4.70 -2.49
N LEU A 23 -2.19 3.95 -1.84
CA LEU A 23 -1.03 3.31 -2.46
C LEU A 23 -1.16 1.80 -2.63
N SER A 24 -2.29 1.21 -2.19
CA SER A 24 -2.53 -0.24 -2.22
C SER A 24 -1.42 -1.05 -1.54
N LEU A 25 -0.78 -0.53 -0.49
CA LEU A 25 0.34 -1.22 0.16
C LEU A 25 -0.13 -2.45 0.96
N ARG A 26 0.72 -3.48 1.04
CA ARG A 26 0.53 -4.54 2.02
C ARG A 26 0.87 -3.99 3.41
N GLU A 27 0.21 -4.51 4.43
CA GLU A 27 0.51 -4.13 5.83
C GLU A 27 2.01 -4.21 6.18
N GLY A 28 2.66 -5.32 5.83
CA GLY A 28 4.09 -5.48 6.07
C GLY A 28 4.94 -4.47 5.29
N GLU A 29 4.50 -4.03 4.11
CA GLU A 29 5.20 -2.98 3.35
C GLU A 29 5.07 -1.65 4.08
N ILE A 30 3.87 -1.28 4.56
CA ILE A 30 3.61 -0.06 5.35
C ILE A 30 4.52 -0.02 6.58
N LEU A 31 4.48 -1.09 7.39
CA LEU A 31 5.24 -1.18 8.64
C LEU A 31 6.75 -1.37 8.41
N GLY A 32 7.16 -1.71 7.18
CA GLY A 32 8.56 -1.85 6.79
C GLY A 32 9.21 -0.55 6.30
N LEU A 33 8.43 0.52 6.11
CA LEU A 33 8.95 1.80 5.65
C LEU A 33 9.80 2.50 6.71
N GLN A 34 10.78 3.23 6.22
CA GLN A 34 11.70 4.09 6.97
C GLN A 34 11.66 5.50 6.38
N PRO A 35 12.02 6.55 7.13
CA PRO A 35 12.06 7.92 6.60
C PRO A 35 12.91 8.05 5.31
N SER A 36 13.99 7.27 5.19
CA SER A 36 14.85 7.24 4.00
C SER A 36 14.19 6.69 2.74
N ASP A 37 13.00 6.07 2.85
CA ASP A 37 12.24 5.55 1.72
C ASP A 37 11.34 6.63 1.09
N LEU A 38 11.28 7.82 1.69
CA LEU A 38 10.42 8.93 1.27
C LEU A 38 11.27 10.01 0.57
N ASP A 39 10.86 10.40 -0.64
CA ASP A 39 11.42 11.53 -1.36
C ASP A 39 10.28 12.54 -1.61
N PHE A 40 10.29 13.68 -0.91
CA PHE A 40 9.21 14.65 -1.00
C PHE A 40 9.34 15.63 -2.18
N ASP A 41 10.52 15.70 -2.82
CA ASP A 41 10.81 16.67 -3.88
C ASP A 41 10.62 16.07 -5.27
N ALA A 42 10.64 14.73 -5.37
CA ALA A 42 10.33 14.01 -6.60
C ALA A 42 8.93 14.30 -7.18
N ALA A 43 8.77 13.99 -8.47
CA ALA A 43 7.50 14.04 -9.20
C ALA A 43 6.81 15.40 -9.09
N ASP A 44 7.51 16.47 -9.50
CA ASP A 44 7.03 17.86 -9.47
C ASP A 44 6.54 18.29 -8.07
N GLY A 45 7.25 17.84 -7.03
CA GLY A 45 6.94 18.15 -5.64
C GLY A 45 5.75 17.39 -5.06
N ARG A 46 5.20 16.37 -5.75
CA ARG A 46 4.21 15.45 -5.16
C ARG A 46 4.84 14.47 -4.18
N GLY A 47 6.08 14.07 -4.45
CA GLY A 47 6.84 13.10 -3.68
C GLY A 47 6.57 11.65 -4.07
N THR A 48 7.52 10.78 -3.71
CA THR A 48 7.50 9.33 -3.96
C THR A 48 7.88 8.50 -2.74
N ILE A 49 7.38 7.26 -2.70
CA ILE A 49 7.70 6.25 -1.67
C ILE A 49 8.33 5.05 -2.35
N SER A 50 9.53 4.67 -1.90
CA SER A 50 10.24 3.48 -2.36
C SER A 50 9.90 2.26 -1.51
N VAL A 51 9.11 1.35 -2.06
CA VAL A 51 8.75 0.09 -1.39
C VAL A 51 9.79 -0.96 -1.74
N SER A 52 10.60 -1.39 -0.78
CA SER A 52 11.68 -2.37 -0.99
C SER A 52 11.90 -3.33 0.19
N LYS A 53 11.04 -3.22 1.21
CA LYS A 53 11.11 -3.90 2.50
C LYS A 53 9.72 -4.36 2.91
N THR A 54 9.66 -5.43 3.70
CA THR A 54 8.44 -5.85 4.39
C THR A 54 8.76 -6.26 5.81
N MET A 55 7.93 -5.78 6.74
CA MET A 55 7.88 -6.22 8.12
C MET A 55 7.08 -7.51 8.22
N GLN A 56 7.58 -8.49 8.97
CA GLN A 56 6.90 -9.77 9.19
C GLN A 56 7.30 -10.36 10.54
N ARG A 57 6.37 -11.03 11.21
CA ARG A 57 6.68 -11.94 12.31
C ARG A 57 6.97 -13.35 11.78
N ALA A 58 8.05 -13.96 12.26
CA ALA A 58 8.45 -15.29 11.86
C ALA A 58 8.92 -16.11 13.06
N ASN A 59 8.59 -17.40 13.06
CA ASN A 59 9.10 -18.35 14.06
C ASN A 59 10.61 -18.48 13.94
N LYS A 60 11.30 -18.62 15.08
CA LYS A 60 12.78 -18.72 15.11
C LYS A 60 13.29 -19.92 14.32
N ASP A 61 12.65 -21.08 14.46
CA ASP A 61 12.96 -22.27 13.67
C ASP A 61 12.80 -22.07 12.15
N ALA A 62 11.90 -21.16 11.75
CA ALA A 62 11.71 -20.80 10.34
C ALA A 62 12.72 -19.74 9.88
N LEU A 63 13.16 -18.86 10.79
CA LEU A 63 14.20 -17.86 10.54
C LEU A 63 15.56 -18.52 10.31
N GLU A 64 15.89 -19.56 11.06
CA GLU A 64 17.13 -20.35 10.87
C GLU A 64 17.23 -20.98 9.47
N LYS A 65 16.08 -21.28 8.86
CA LYS A 65 15.97 -21.86 7.52
C LYS A 65 15.90 -20.81 6.42
N LEU A 66 15.81 -19.53 6.78
CA LEU A 66 15.65 -18.42 5.84
C LEU A 66 17.04 -17.96 5.39
N ASP A 67 17.19 -17.66 4.10
CA ASP A 67 18.43 -17.09 3.58
C ASP A 67 18.76 -15.79 4.33
N PRO A 68 19.88 -15.72 5.07
CA PRO A 68 20.25 -14.54 5.85
C PRO A 68 20.32 -13.26 5.01
N ASN A 69 20.63 -13.37 3.70
CA ASN A 69 20.69 -12.24 2.78
C ASN A 69 19.31 -11.65 2.47
N GLN A 70 18.23 -12.31 2.87
CA GLN A 70 16.87 -11.80 2.75
C GLN A 70 16.42 -11.01 3.97
N VAL A 71 17.07 -11.16 5.13
CA VAL A 71 16.71 -10.45 6.37
C VAL A 71 17.63 -9.25 6.52
N TYR A 72 17.05 -8.05 6.52
CA TYR A 72 17.79 -6.82 6.77
C TYR A 72 18.02 -6.59 8.26
N HIS A 73 17.02 -6.94 9.09
CA HIS A 73 17.09 -6.72 10.52
C HIS A 73 16.15 -7.67 11.28
N THR A 74 16.58 -8.12 12.45
CA THR A 74 15.76 -8.87 13.41
C THR A 74 15.64 -8.01 14.66
N PHE A 75 14.42 -7.63 15.01
CA PHE A 75 14.16 -6.77 16.16
C PHE A 75 14.22 -7.56 17.47
N PRO A 76 14.58 -6.91 18.58
CA PRO A 76 14.65 -7.56 19.89
C PRO A 76 13.28 -8.10 20.31
N ASP A 77 13.29 -9.23 21.00
CA ASP A 77 12.08 -9.83 21.54
C ASP A 77 11.53 -8.99 22.69
N ARG A 78 10.22 -8.77 22.69
CA ARG A 78 9.54 -8.04 23.79
C ARG A 78 9.34 -8.88 25.04
N ARG A 79 9.44 -10.20 24.92
CA ARG A 79 9.27 -11.16 26.01
C ARG A 79 10.34 -12.22 25.93
N GLU A 80 10.99 -12.48 27.04
CA GLU A 80 11.94 -13.57 27.18
C GLU A 80 11.27 -14.91 26.82
N GLY A 81 12.00 -15.78 26.11
CA GLY A 81 11.46 -17.07 25.63
C GLY A 81 10.52 -17.00 24.42
N SER A 82 10.41 -15.85 23.73
CA SER A 82 9.60 -15.73 22.51
C SER A 82 10.04 -16.73 21.43
N LYS A 83 9.09 -17.51 20.90
CA LYS A 83 9.31 -18.48 19.79
C LYS A 83 9.31 -17.83 18.40
N SER A 84 8.93 -16.56 18.32
CA SER A 84 8.91 -15.78 17.08
C SER A 84 9.54 -14.43 17.29
N SER A 85 10.17 -13.90 16.24
CA SER A 85 10.77 -12.57 16.24
C SER A 85 10.18 -11.74 15.10
N LEU A 86 10.18 -10.43 15.31
CA LEU A 86 9.79 -9.48 14.27
C LEU A 86 11.02 -9.23 13.39
N ILE A 87 10.85 -9.28 12.08
CA ILE A 87 11.94 -9.10 11.11
C ILE A 87 11.56 -8.09 10.03
N LEU A 88 12.57 -7.35 9.57
CA LEU A 88 12.54 -6.57 8.36
C LEU A 88 13.27 -7.35 7.27
N LYS A 89 12.59 -7.65 6.16
CA LYS A 89 13.16 -8.47 5.09
C LYS A 89 12.89 -7.92 3.69
N LYS A 90 13.58 -8.48 2.70
CA LYS A 90 13.28 -8.31 1.28
C LYS A 90 11.86 -8.79 0.97
N PRO A 91 11.10 -8.07 0.12
CA PRO A 91 9.87 -8.58 -0.45
C PRO A 91 10.09 -9.90 -1.18
N LYS A 92 9.04 -10.73 -1.24
CA LYS A 92 9.11 -12.08 -1.80
C LYS A 92 9.54 -12.12 -3.28
N THR A 93 9.29 -11.06 -4.04
CA THR A 93 9.61 -10.99 -5.47
C THR A 93 10.25 -9.66 -5.83
N LYS A 94 11.15 -9.65 -6.83
CA LYS A 94 11.76 -8.41 -7.34
C LYS A 94 10.70 -7.40 -7.83
N LYS A 95 9.58 -7.88 -8.38
CA LYS A 95 8.46 -7.05 -8.84
C LYS A 95 7.73 -6.32 -7.70
N SER A 96 7.95 -6.71 -6.45
CA SER A 96 7.41 -6.00 -5.30
C SER A 96 8.18 -4.71 -5.01
N ASN A 97 9.42 -4.59 -5.52
CA ASN A 97 10.20 -3.36 -5.42
C ASN A 97 9.64 -2.34 -6.41
N ARG A 98 9.16 -1.21 -5.90
CA ARG A 98 8.47 -0.21 -6.71
C ARG A 98 8.53 1.17 -6.06
N VAL A 99 8.41 2.19 -6.90
CA VAL A 99 8.26 3.59 -6.48
C VAL A 99 6.79 3.96 -6.68
N LEU A 100 6.18 4.55 -5.66
CA LEU A 100 4.79 4.99 -5.69
C LEU A 100 4.72 6.49 -5.52
N TYR A 101 3.82 7.13 -6.26
CA TYR A 101 3.61 8.58 -6.19
C TYR A 101 2.60 8.92 -5.10
N MET A 102 2.89 9.96 -4.31
CA MET A 102 2.00 10.40 -3.24
C MET A 102 0.90 11.34 -3.79
N THR A 103 -0.25 11.35 -3.13
CA THR A 103 -1.20 12.46 -3.22
C THR A 103 -0.74 13.60 -2.31
N LYS A 104 -1.17 14.84 -2.59
CA LYS A 104 -0.82 15.99 -1.74
C LYS A 104 -1.25 15.80 -0.27
N PRO A 105 -2.48 15.33 0.03
CA PRO A 105 -2.89 15.09 1.43
C PRO A 105 -2.03 14.02 2.13
N LEU A 106 -1.64 12.96 1.42
CA LEU A 106 -0.77 11.93 2.00
C LEU A 106 0.63 12.48 2.29
N LYS A 107 1.18 13.31 1.38
CA LYS A 107 2.46 14.00 1.61
C LYS A 107 2.38 14.90 2.84
N GLU A 108 1.32 15.70 2.98
CA GLU A 108 1.13 16.59 4.14
C GLU A 108 1.06 15.80 5.46
N GLU A 109 0.30 14.70 5.49
CA GLU A 109 0.21 13.84 6.67
C GLU A 109 1.56 13.18 7.02
N LEU A 110 2.30 12.70 6.01
CA LEU A 110 3.63 12.12 6.21
C LEU A 110 4.63 13.14 6.77
N LEU A 111 4.61 14.38 6.28
CA LEU A 111 5.45 15.46 6.81
C LEU A 111 5.12 15.76 8.27
N ALA A 112 3.83 15.88 8.61
CA ALA A 112 3.40 16.08 10.00
C ALA A 112 3.79 14.90 10.90
N TRP A 113 3.68 13.67 10.38
CA TRP A 113 4.11 12.47 11.08
C TRP A 113 5.62 12.46 11.35
N LEU A 114 6.44 12.80 10.34
CA LEU A 114 7.90 12.89 10.51
C LEU A 114 8.32 13.96 11.52
N GLU A 115 7.65 15.11 11.56
CA GLU A 115 7.94 16.13 12.56
C GLU A 115 7.61 15.65 13.98
N LYS A 116 6.46 14.97 14.15
CA LYS A 116 6.13 14.32 15.43
C LYS A 116 7.20 13.30 15.82
N LEU A 117 7.62 12.46 14.88
CA LEU A 117 8.65 11.45 15.10
C LEU A 117 9.97 12.07 15.57
N LYS A 118 10.38 13.18 14.96
CA LYS A 118 11.57 13.94 15.34
C LYS A 118 11.44 14.53 16.73
N GLN A 119 10.28 15.07 17.09
CA GLN A 119 10.01 15.59 18.44
C GLN A 119 10.06 14.46 19.49
N ASP A 120 9.48 13.31 19.20
CA ASP A 120 9.51 12.13 20.08
C ASP A 120 10.96 11.66 20.32
N GLU A 121 11.79 11.63 19.27
CA GLU A 121 13.23 11.32 19.35
C GLU A 121 14.01 12.31 20.19
N GLN A 122 13.77 13.61 20.03
CA GLN A 122 14.43 14.65 20.81
C GLN A 122 14.08 14.58 22.29
N ASN A 123 12.83 14.19 22.61
CA ASN A 123 12.35 14.10 23.98
C ASN A 123 12.84 12.86 24.73
N ALA A 124 13.14 11.77 24.04
CA ALA A 124 13.55 10.49 24.64
C ALA A 124 14.52 9.70 23.74
N PRO A 125 15.72 10.23 23.43
CA PRO A 125 16.62 9.66 22.42
C PRO A 125 17.05 8.22 22.74
N GLU A 126 17.12 7.85 24.01
CA GLU A 126 17.46 6.50 24.45
C GLU A 126 16.46 5.44 23.95
N LYS A 127 15.17 5.79 23.84
CA LYS A 127 14.11 4.89 23.39
C LYS A 127 14.19 4.61 21.89
N TYR A 128 14.59 5.60 21.11
CA TYR A 128 14.54 5.55 19.64
C TYR A 128 15.86 5.11 18.98
N SER A 129 16.91 4.89 19.79
CA SER A 129 18.25 4.48 19.34
C SER A 129 18.29 3.23 18.44
N ASN A 130 17.30 2.33 18.56
CA ASN A 130 17.28 1.04 17.89
C ASN A 130 16.13 0.86 16.86
N CYS A 131 15.47 1.95 16.43
CA CYS A 131 14.33 1.83 15.53
C CYS A 131 14.24 2.98 14.51
N GLY A 132 14.59 2.66 13.26
CA GLY A 132 14.50 3.57 12.12
C GLY A 132 13.20 3.45 11.33
N GLN A 133 12.17 2.82 11.90
CA GLN A 133 10.89 2.57 11.22
C GLN A 133 9.98 3.78 11.31
N LEU A 134 9.23 4.03 10.23
CA LEU A 134 8.24 5.11 10.17
C LEU A 134 7.10 4.85 11.18
N PHE A 135 6.74 3.59 11.39
CA PHE A 135 5.68 3.19 12.33
C PHE A 135 6.30 2.59 13.58
N ARG A 136 6.30 3.37 14.66
CA ARG A 136 6.88 3.00 15.95
C ARG A 136 5.97 3.36 17.12
N LEU A 137 6.18 2.66 18.22
CA LEU A 137 5.49 2.83 19.48
C LEU A 137 6.19 3.88 20.34
N PRO A 138 5.54 4.39 21.40
CA PRO A 138 6.14 5.39 22.29
C PRO A 138 7.39 4.91 23.06
N ASP A 139 7.62 3.59 23.10
CA ASP A 139 8.83 2.97 23.64
C ASP A 139 9.95 2.83 22.60
N GLY A 140 9.75 3.38 21.41
CA GLY A 140 10.68 3.35 20.29
C GLY A 140 10.63 2.07 19.46
N LEU A 141 9.97 0.99 19.91
CA LEU A 141 9.93 -0.25 19.13
C LEU A 141 9.00 -0.14 17.91
N PRO A 142 9.27 -0.86 16.81
CA PRO A 142 8.40 -0.84 15.64
C PRO A 142 7.01 -1.40 15.97
N ILE A 143 5.99 -0.85 15.30
CA ILE A 143 4.64 -1.41 15.33
C ILE A 143 4.65 -2.74 14.57
N ALA A 144 4.27 -3.83 15.23
CA ALA A 144 4.14 -5.12 14.60
C ALA A 144 2.81 -5.25 13.83
N PRO A 145 2.75 -6.05 12.75
CA PRO A 145 1.50 -6.26 11.99
C PRO A 145 0.32 -6.71 12.88
N GLU A 146 0.55 -7.61 13.83
CA GLU A 146 -0.52 -8.10 14.71
C GLU A 146 -1.13 -6.98 15.57
N LEU A 147 -0.36 -5.93 15.87
CA LEU A 147 -0.84 -4.78 16.64
C LEU A 147 -1.64 -3.81 15.78
N LEU A 148 -1.17 -3.52 14.56
CA LEU A 148 -1.89 -2.63 13.65
C LEU A 148 -3.24 -3.23 13.24
N THR A 149 -3.25 -4.51 12.85
CA THR A 149 -4.51 -5.24 12.57
C THR A 149 -5.44 -5.29 13.79
N LYS A 150 -4.91 -5.41 15.01
CA LYS A 150 -5.72 -5.34 16.24
C LYS A 150 -6.35 -3.96 16.41
N TRP A 151 -5.58 -2.88 16.28
CA TRP A 151 -6.11 -1.51 16.38
C TRP A 151 -7.20 -1.27 15.35
N TYR A 152 -6.97 -1.67 14.10
CA TYR A 152 -7.97 -1.54 13.04
C TYR A 152 -9.24 -2.34 13.33
N ARG A 153 -9.12 -3.56 13.85
CA ARG A 153 -10.28 -4.38 14.23
C ARG A 153 -11.09 -3.74 15.36
N LEU A 154 -10.43 -3.14 16.35
CA LEU A 154 -11.11 -2.46 17.47
C LEU A 154 -11.87 -1.24 16.95
N TRP A 155 -11.19 -0.35 16.22
CA TRP A 155 -11.83 0.80 15.57
C TRP A 155 -13.04 0.35 14.72
N ARG A 156 -12.88 -0.68 13.89
CA ARG A 156 -13.97 -1.17 13.03
C ARG A 156 -15.18 -1.69 13.82
N ALA A 157 -14.95 -2.30 14.98
CA ALA A 157 -16.03 -2.79 15.84
C ALA A 157 -16.84 -1.65 16.49
N GLU A 158 -16.20 -0.50 16.69
CA GLU A 158 -16.82 0.73 17.21
C GLU A 158 -17.59 1.50 16.12
N HIS A 159 -17.34 1.19 14.84
CA HIS A 159 -17.96 1.85 13.69
C HIS A 159 -18.76 0.89 12.78
N PRO A 160 -19.88 0.30 13.26
CA PRO A 160 -20.70 -0.61 12.47
C PRO A 160 -21.38 0.05 11.26
N GLU A 161 -21.45 1.39 11.22
CA GLU A 161 -21.97 2.18 10.10
C GLU A 161 -21.09 2.11 8.85
N PHE A 162 -19.82 1.73 9.00
CA PHE A 162 -18.90 1.55 7.87
C PHE A 162 -18.82 0.08 7.43
N GLU A 163 -18.44 -0.11 6.17
CA GLU A 163 -18.23 -1.43 5.59
C GLU A 163 -17.16 -2.20 6.38
N GLN A 164 -17.47 -3.45 6.73
CA GLN A 164 -16.69 -4.26 7.66
C GLN A 164 -15.48 -4.95 6.99
N ILE A 165 -14.65 -4.16 6.31
CA ILE A 165 -13.46 -4.61 5.60
C ILE A 165 -12.35 -4.95 6.62
N VAL A 166 -11.60 -6.03 6.42
CA VAL A 166 -10.38 -6.33 7.21
C VAL A 166 -9.19 -5.53 6.68
N PHE A 167 -8.14 -5.31 7.48
CA PHE A 167 -7.03 -4.44 7.07
C PHE A 167 -6.43 -4.83 5.70
N HIS A 168 -6.22 -6.13 5.45
CA HIS A 168 -5.76 -6.61 4.15
C HIS A 168 -6.74 -6.33 3.00
N GLY A 169 -8.04 -6.32 3.29
CA GLY A 169 -9.09 -5.99 2.33
C GLY A 169 -9.01 -4.56 1.82
N LEU A 170 -8.47 -3.61 2.60
CA LEU A 170 -8.27 -2.22 2.17
C LEU A 170 -7.43 -2.13 0.90
N ARG A 171 -6.41 -3.00 0.78
CA ARG A 171 -5.57 -3.09 -0.42
C ARG A 171 -6.37 -3.56 -1.64
N HIS A 172 -7.28 -4.51 -1.46
CA HIS A 172 -8.15 -4.98 -2.55
C HIS A 172 -9.09 -3.87 -3.00
N SER A 173 -9.76 -3.20 -2.04
CA SER A 173 -10.64 -2.06 -2.33
C SER A 173 -9.88 -0.91 -2.99
N SER A 174 -8.66 -0.61 -2.54
CA SER A 174 -7.77 0.38 -3.14
C SER A 174 -7.44 0.05 -4.60
N ALA A 175 -7.10 -1.20 -4.90
CA ALA A 175 -6.76 -1.61 -6.26
C ALA A 175 -7.96 -1.53 -7.21
N THR A 176 -9.15 -1.94 -6.76
CA THR A 176 -10.40 -1.77 -7.52
C THR A 176 -10.70 -0.29 -7.73
N TYR A 177 -10.54 0.53 -6.69
CA TYR A 177 -10.73 1.98 -6.81
C TYR A 177 -9.77 2.60 -7.83
N GLN A 178 -8.48 2.27 -7.78
CA GLN A 178 -7.50 2.76 -8.75
C GLN A 178 -7.86 2.36 -10.20
N LEU A 179 -8.32 1.11 -10.43
CA LEU A 179 -8.77 0.68 -11.76
C LEU A 179 -9.98 1.48 -12.24
N LEU A 180 -10.93 1.78 -11.35
CA LEU A 180 -12.09 2.59 -11.69
C LEU A 180 -11.70 4.04 -12.02
N GLN A 181 -10.75 4.62 -11.28
CA GLN A 181 -10.29 6.00 -11.53
C GLN A 181 -9.39 6.12 -12.75
N SER A 182 -8.76 5.03 -13.19
CA SER A 182 -7.86 5.01 -14.34
C SER A 182 -8.52 4.51 -15.62
N ASP A 183 -9.86 4.46 -15.67
CA ASP A 183 -10.65 3.93 -16.80
C ASP A 183 -10.19 2.53 -17.25
N GLY A 184 -9.77 1.70 -16.30
CA GLY A 184 -9.30 0.34 -16.57
C GLY A 184 -7.83 0.24 -17.01
N ASP A 185 -6.99 1.27 -16.83
CA ASP A 185 -5.53 1.16 -17.03
C ASP A 185 -4.89 0.16 -16.04
N PHE A 186 -4.97 -1.09 -16.43
CA PHE A 186 -4.52 -2.22 -15.64
C PHE A 186 -3.00 -2.21 -15.42
N LYS A 187 -2.20 -1.75 -16.40
CA LYS A 187 -0.74 -1.79 -16.28
C LYS A 187 -0.25 -0.83 -15.20
N SER A 188 -0.81 0.38 -15.15
CA SER A 188 -0.48 1.35 -14.11
C SER A 188 -0.87 0.84 -12.71
N VAL A 189 -2.08 0.28 -12.56
CA VAL A 189 -2.53 -0.27 -11.27
C VAL A 189 -1.74 -1.51 -10.87
N GLN A 190 -1.35 -2.37 -11.82
CA GLN A 190 -0.46 -3.49 -11.54
C GLN A 190 0.90 -3.01 -11.01
N GLY A 191 1.46 -1.95 -11.62
CA GLY A 191 2.69 -1.30 -11.17
C GLY A 191 2.57 -0.82 -9.73
N ASN A 192 1.48 -0.15 -9.37
CA ASN A 192 1.24 0.37 -8.02
C ASN A 192 1.01 -0.72 -6.97
N THR A 193 0.23 -1.74 -7.31
CA THR A 193 -0.11 -2.82 -6.38
C THR A 193 1.04 -3.80 -6.21
N GLY A 194 1.90 -4.00 -7.22
CA GLY A 194 2.93 -5.04 -7.18
C GLY A 194 2.34 -6.46 -7.15
N HIS A 195 1.19 -6.66 -7.81
CA HIS A 195 0.61 -7.98 -8.05
C HIS A 195 1.39 -8.71 -9.15
N ALA A 196 1.75 -9.97 -8.89
CA ALA A 196 2.41 -10.83 -9.86
C ALA A 196 1.45 -11.29 -10.98
N THR A 197 0.13 -11.30 -10.73
CA THR A 197 -0.86 -11.89 -11.65
C THR A 197 -2.08 -10.99 -11.80
N ALA A 198 -2.43 -10.70 -13.06
CA ALA A 198 -3.57 -9.88 -13.45
C ALA A 198 -4.94 -10.47 -13.07
N ALA A 199 -5.02 -11.79 -12.94
CA ALA A 199 -6.25 -12.52 -12.68
C ALA A 199 -6.98 -12.04 -11.40
N VAL A 200 -6.27 -11.90 -10.28
CA VAL A 200 -6.89 -11.52 -8.99
C VAL A 200 -7.51 -10.13 -9.03
N LEU A 201 -6.93 -9.22 -9.81
CA LEU A 201 -7.45 -7.86 -9.97
C LEU A 201 -8.63 -7.85 -10.96
N MET A 202 -8.49 -8.57 -12.08
CA MET A 202 -9.51 -8.66 -13.13
C MET A 202 -10.78 -9.35 -12.66
N ASP A 203 -10.69 -10.41 -11.85
CA ASP A 203 -11.88 -11.10 -11.34
C ASP A 203 -12.73 -10.17 -10.45
N THR A 204 -12.08 -9.35 -9.62
CA THR A 204 -12.76 -8.37 -8.74
C THR A 204 -13.36 -7.21 -9.55
N TYR A 205 -12.64 -6.74 -10.58
CA TYR A 205 -13.08 -5.65 -11.45
C TYR A 205 -14.21 -6.08 -12.39
N ALA A 206 -14.15 -7.28 -12.98
CA ALA A 206 -15.14 -7.79 -13.92
C ALA A 206 -16.56 -7.87 -13.33
N HIS A 207 -16.68 -8.05 -12.01
CA HIS A 207 -17.97 -8.03 -11.30
C HIS A 207 -18.60 -6.64 -11.14
N THR A 208 -17.83 -5.55 -11.26
CA THR A 208 -18.32 -4.18 -11.05
C THR A 208 -18.68 -3.44 -12.34
N GLN A 209 -18.62 -4.12 -13.50
CA GLN A 209 -18.54 -3.50 -14.82
C GLN A 209 -19.74 -3.83 -15.76
N ASP A 210 -20.99 -3.86 -15.28
CA ASP A 210 -22.13 -3.99 -16.22
C ASP A 210 -22.38 -2.71 -17.05
N LYS A 211 -22.17 -1.52 -16.45
CA LYS A 211 -22.34 -0.24 -17.15
C LYS A 211 -21.26 0.06 -18.21
N PRO A 212 -19.96 -0.19 -17.94
CA PRO A 212 -18.89 0.08 -18.91
C PRO A 212 -18.85 -0.91 -20.08
N ARG A 213 -19.49 -2.08 -19.95
CA ARG A 213 -19.66 -3.02 -21.08
C ARG A 213 -20.58 -2.46 -22.16
N LEU A 214 -21.61 -1.73 -21.78
CA LEU A 214 -22.50 -1.04 -22.73
C LEU A 214 -21.75 0.11 -23.43
N GLU A 215 -21.08 0.95 -22.65
CA GLU A 215 -20.26 2.06 -23.19
C GLU A 215 -19.11 1.56 -24.08
N LEU A 216 -18.52 0.39 -23.77
CA LEU A 216 -17.53 -0.25 -24.62
C LEU A 216 -18.15 -0.70 -25.95
N THR A 217 -19.37 -1.24 -25.92
CA THR A 217 -20.10 -1.63 -27.12
C THR A 217 -20.39 -0.41 -27.99
N GLU A 218 -20.84 0.70 -27.40
CA GLU A 218 -21.07 1.97 -28.10
C GLU A 218 -19.77 2.56 -28.69
N LYS A 219 -18.64 2.50 -27.95
CA LYS A 219 -17.33 2.93 -28.45
C LYS A 219 -16.80 2.05 -29.58
N ILE A 220 -17.01 0.73 -29.50
CA ILE A 220 -16.67 -0.19 -30.59
C ILE A 220 -17.55 0.12 -31.79
N GLU A 221 -18.85 0.30 -31.61
CA GLU A 221 -19.78 0.62 -32.68
C GLU A 221 -19.37 1.92 -33.39
N ALA A 222 -19.14 2.98 -32.62
CA ALA A 222 -18.64 4.24 -33.14
C ALA A 222 -17.29 4.06 -33.85
N ASN A 223 -16.27 3.50 -33.22
CA ASN A 223 -14.91 3.48 -33.79
C ASN A 223 -14.72 2.48 -34.93
N PHE A 224 -15.45 1.38 -34.94
CA PHE A 224 -15.32 0.32 -35.95
C PHE A 224 -16.18 0.60 -37.18
N TYR A 225 -17.41 1.10 -37.00
CA TYR A 225 -18.34 1.33 -38.11
C TYR A 225 -18.40 2.77 -38.63
N SER A 226 -17.81 3.76 -37.94
CA SER A 226 -17.62 5.12 -38.50
C SER A 226 -16.36 5.29 -39.34
N GLN A 227 -15.57 4.23 -39.52
CA GLN A 227 -14.48 4.27 -40.49
C GLN A 227 -15.10 4.30 -41.89
N ASP A 228 -15.06 5.46 -42.54
CA ASP A 228 -15.34 5.59 -43.96
C ASP A 228 -14.37 4.69 -44.73
N LEU A 229 -14.84 3.49 -45.07
CA LEU A 229 -14.25 2.65 -46.10
C LEU A 229 -14.48 3.38 -47.43
N THR A 230 -13.70 4.42 -47.69
CA THR A 230 -13.57 4.96 -49.04
C THR A 230 -13.05 3.81 -49.91
N PRO A 231 -13.83 3.31 -50.88
CA PRO A 231 -13.32 2.28 -51.76
C PRO A 231 -12.13 2.90 -52.51
N ALA A 232 -10.96 2.30 -52.37
CA ALA A 232 -9.78 2.70 -53.12
C ALA A 232 -10.18 2.76 -54.60
N ALA A 233 -10.11 3.96 -55.19
CA ALA A 233 -10.46 4.17 -56.59
C ALA A 233 -9.62 3.22 -57.45
N PRO A 234 -10.22 2.53 -58.44
CA PRO A 234 -9.49 1.61 -59.27
C PRO A 234 -8.40 2.38 -60.03
N GLN A 235 -7.15 1.96 -59.83
CA GLN A 235 -6.00 2.50 -60.55
C GLN A 235 -6.19 2.21 -62.05
N PRO A 236 -6.20 3.22 -62.94
CA PRO A 236 -6.12 2.98 -64.37
C PRO A 236 -4.75 2.37 -64.71
N TRP A 237 -4.79 1.44 -65.65
CA TRP A 237 -3.67 0.67 -66.21
C TRP A 237 -2.58 1.53 -66.86
#